data_AF-A0A151SPY6-F1
#
_entry.id   AF-A0A151SPY6-F1
#
_cell.length_a   1.000
_cell.length_b   1.000
_cell.length_c   1.000
_cell.angle_alpha   90.00
_cell.angle_beta   90.00
_cell.angle_gamma   90.00
#
_symmetry.space_group_name_H-M   'P 1'
#
loop_
_entity.id
_entity.type
_entity.pdbx_description
1 polymer ?
#
loop_
_entity_poly.entity_id
_entity_poly.type
_entity_poly.pdbx_seq_one_letter_code
_entity_poly.pdbx_strand_id
1 'polypeptide(L)' 'SFTITVTPVLTQSNYHAWARSMRRALGAKNKFEFIDGTIPVPTPIEPSYKAWSRCNMLIHSWLMNLVSACLRPLIEQK' A
#
# COMPACT_ATOMS: atom_id res chain seq x y z
N SER A 1 -11.74 -11.70 2.02
CA SER A 1 -11.63 -10.27 1.67
C SER A 1 -10.19 -9.96 1.25
N PHE A 2 -9.98 -9.30 0.11
CA PHE A 2 -8.64 -8.93 -0.41
C PHE A 2 -8.17 -7.55 0.07
N THR A 3 -8.82 -6.96 1.06
CA THR A 3 -8.48 -5.64 1.58
C THR A 3 -7.32 -5.71 2.58
N ILE A 4 -6.43 -4.71 2.53
CA ILE A 4 -5.44 -4.46 3.59
C ILE A 4 -6.03 -3.42 4.54
N THR A 5 -6.05 -3.74 5.82
CA THR A 5 -6.38 -2.78 6.90
C THR A 5 -5.13 -2.53 7.72
N VAL A 6 -4.84 -1.25 8.00
CA VAL A 6 -3.69 -0.84 8.80
C VAL A 6 -4.18 -0.07 10.00
N THR A 7 -3.76 -0.49 11.19
CA THR A 7 -4.02 0.18 12.46
C THR A 7 -2.70 0.58 13.11
N PRO A 8 -2.58 1.81 13.64
CA PRO A 8 -3.57 2.90 13.61
C PRO A 8 -3.79 3.45 12.18
N VAL A 9 -4.89 4.20 11.95
CA VAL A 9 -5.06 4.99 10.72
C VAL A 9 -3.99 6.09 10.68
N LEU A 10 -3.49 6.44 9.50
CA LEU A 10 -2.49 7.51 9.36
C LEU A 10 -3.06 8.83 9.90
N THR A 11 -2.26 9.55 10.66
CA THR A 11 -2.48 10.92 11.10
C THR A 11 -1.20 11.72 10.89
N GLN A 12 -1.28 13.04 11.06
CA GLN A 12 -0.11 13.92 10.93
C GLN A 12 1.03 13.57 11.90
N SER A 13 0.71 13.03 13.09
CA SER A 13 1.67 12.78 14.17
C SER A 13 2.14 11.33 14.29
N ASN A 14 1.52 10.37 13.59
CA ASN A 14 1.77 8.94 13.82
C ASN A 14 2.46 8.20 12.66
N TYR A 15 3.01 8.93 11.68
CA TYR A 15 3.59 8.37 10.45
C TYR A 15 4.51 7.17 10.71
N HIS A 16 5.44 7.26 11.68
CA HIS A 16 6.35 6.15 11.97
C HIS A 16 5.65 4.89 12.48
N ALA A 17 4.62 5.04 13.31
CA ALA A 17 3.83 3.90 13.79
C ALA A 17 3.00 3.30 12.65
N TRP A 18 2.34 4.14 11.87
CA TRP A 18 1.57 3.74 10.69
C TRP A 18 2.45 3.02 9.67
N ALA A 19 3.63 3.55 9.35
CA ALA A 19 4.55 2.97 8.37
C ALA A 19 5.04 1.57 8.79
N ARG A 20 5.31 1.36 10.09
CA ARG A 20 5.62 0.02 10.62
C ARG A 20 4.45 -0.94 10.46
N SER A 21 3.24 -0.52 10.77
CA SER A 21 2.04 -1.35 10.59
C SER A 21 1.78 -1.66 9.12
N MET A 22 1.96 -0.68 8.22
CA MET A 22 1.86 -0.86 6.76
C MET A 22 2.88 -1.88 6.26
N ARG A 23 4.14 -1.77 6.68
CA ARG A 23 5.20 -2.72 6.34
C ARG A 23 4.85 -4.14 6.78
N ARG A 24 4.32 -4.31 7.99
CA ARG A 24 3.86 -5.63 8.49
C ARG A 24 2.69 -6.16 7.67
N ALA A 25 1.68 -5.34 7.38
CA ALA A 25 0.50 -5.75 6.65
C ALA A 25 0.80 -6.17 5.20
N LEU A 26 1.71 -5.45 4.53
CA LEU A 26 2.21 -5.80 3.20
C LEU A 26 3.12 -7.03 3.24
N GLY A 27 4.00 -7.11 4.24
CA GLY A 27 4.88 -8.25 4.46
C GLY A 27 4.11 -9.55 4.64
N ALA A 28 3.03 -9.53 5.44
CA ALA A 28 2.13 -10.69 5.63
C ALA A 28 1.45 -11.19 4.34
N LYS A 29 1.49 -10.41 3.25
CA LYS A 29 0.95 -10.77 1.94
C LYS A 29 2.02 -10.94 0.85
N ASN A 30 3.31 -10.90 1.21
CA ASN A 30 4.44 -10.88 0.28
C ASN A 30 4.26 -9.77 -0.77
N LYS A 31 3.97 -8.56 -0.29
CA LYS A 31 3.76 -7.36 -1.12
C LYS A 31 4.71 -6.23 -0.78
N PHE A 32 5.46 -6.32 0.32
CA PHE A 32 6.38 -5.26 0.71
C PHE A 32 7.52 -5.10 -0.28
N GLU A 33 7.98 -6.20 -0.87
CA GLU A 33 9.08 -6.25 -1.84
C GLU A 33 8.79 -5.51 -3.16
N PHE A 34 7.51 -5.24 -3.45
CA PHE A 34 7.11 -4.38 -4.56
C PHE A 34 7.32 -2.89 -4.26
N ILE A 35 7.30 -2.50 -2.98
CA ILE A 35 7.44 -1.11 -2.54
C ILE A 35 8.90 -0.76 -2.26
N ASP A 36 9.64 -1.65 -1.59
CA ASP A 36 11.05 -1.41 -1.28
C ASP A 36 11.98 -1.61 -2.50
N GLY A 37 11.43 -2.09 -3.63
CA GLY A 37 12.15 -2.27 -4.88
C GLY A 37 12.94 -3.59 -4.97
N THR A 38 12.81 -4.49 -3.99
CA THR A 38 13.45 -5.81 -4.03
C THR A 38 12.99 -6.63 -5.23
N ILE A 39 11.71 -6.51 -5.62
CA ILE A 39 11.20 -7.05 -6.89
C ILE A 39 11.32 -5.97 -7.96
N PRO A 40 12.28 -6.07 -8.90
CA PRO A 40 12.43 -5.11 -9.97
C PRO A 40 11.24 -5.16 -10.93
N VAL A 41 11.01 -4.05 -11.62
CA VAL A 41 10.02 -3.99 -12.70
C VAL A 41 10.48 -4.90 -13.84
N PRO A 42 9.72 -5.92 -14.22
CA PRO A 42 10.05 -6.74 -15.39
C PRO A 42 9.96 -5.91 -16.66
N THR A 43 10.70 -6.32 -17.69
CA THR A 43 10.53 -5.77 -19.04
C THR A 43 9.14 -6.12 -19.59
N PRO A 44 8.51 -5.28 -20.43
CA PRO A 44 7.17 -5.53 -20.96
C PRO A 44 7.01 -6.83 -21.77
N ILE A 45 8.12 -7.38 -22.27
CA ILE A 45 8.15 -8.64 -23.04
C ILE A 45 8.16 -9.88 -22.14
N GLU A 46 8.56 -9.74 -20.86
CA GLU A 46 8.61 -10.88 -19.95
C GLU A 46 7.19 -11.33 -19.56
N PRO A 47 6.94 -12.65 -19.49
CA PRO A 47 5.65 -13.20 -19.08
C PRO A 47 5.18 -12.71 -17.70
N SER A 48 6.12 -12.35 -16.82
CA SER A 48 5.87 -11.86 -15.47
C SER A 48 5.32 -10.42 -15.43
N TYR A 49 5.49 -9.61 -16.49
CA TYR A 49 5.13 -8.19 -16.49
C TYR A 49 3.65 -7.95 -16.15
N LYS A 50 2.73 -8.73 -16.74
CA LYS A 50 1.29 -8.60 -16.47
C LYS A 50 0.94 -8.91 -15.02
N ALA A 51 1.56 -9.94 -14.44
CA ALA A 51 1.35 -10.31 -13.04
C ALA A 51 1.92 -9.24 -12.09
N TRP A 52 3.11 -8.74 -12.39
CA TRP A 52 3.75 -7.66 -11.65
C TRP A 52 2.89 -6.38 -11.69
N SER A 53 2.44 -5.97 -12.87
CA SER A 53 1.61 -4.78 -13.07
C SER A 53 0.29 -4.86 -12.29
N ARG A 54 -0.38 -6.02 -12.31
CA ARG A 54 -1.60 -6.24 -11.51
C ARG A 54 -1.33 -6.11 -10.01
N CYS A 55 -0.22 -6.67 -9.51
CA CYS A 55 0.15 -6.52 -8.11
C CYS A 55 0.43 -5.06 -7.75
N ASN A 56 1.14 -4.34 -8.62
CA ASN A 56 1.44 -2.92 -8.43
C ASN A 56 0.16 -2.07 -8.38
N MET A 57 -0.80 -2.30 -9.29
CA MET A 57 -2.10 -1.61 -9.27
C MET A 57 -2.90 -1.86 -7.98
N LEU A 58 -2.88 -3.08 -7.45
CA LEU A 58 -3.55 -3.42 -6.18
C LEU A 58 -2.91 -2.69 -5.00
N ILE A 59 -1.59 -2.68 -4.91
CA ILE A 59 -0.85 -1.97 -3.87
C ILE A 59 -1.18 -0.48 -3.92
N HIS A 60 -1.20 0.10 -5.11
CA HIS A 60 -1.55 1.50 -5.32
C HIS A 60 -2.99 1.80 -4.84
N SER A 61 -3.96 0.96 -5.20
CA SER A 61 -5.36 1.08 -4.73
C SER A 61 -5.46 1.03 -3.20
N TRP A 62 -4.69 0.14 -2.54
CA TRP A 62 -4.67 0.07 -1.08
C TRP A 62 -4.07 1.31 -0.43
N LEU A 63 -2.93 1.79 -0.94
CA LEU A 63 -2.30 3.02 -0.44
C LEU A 63 -3.24 4.22 -0.56
N MET A 64 -3.89 4.39 -1.72
CA MET A 64 -4.83 5.49 -1.95
C MET A 64 -6.04 5.42 -1.02
N ASN A 65 -6.59 4.22 -0.79
CA ASN A 65 -7.70 4.05 0.16
C ASN A 65 -7.30 4.39 1.61
N LEU A 66 -6.09 4.01 2.03
CA LEU A 66 -5.60 4.31 3.39
C LEU A 66 -5.30 5.79 3.60
N VAL A 67 -4.71 6.46 2.59
CA VAL A 67 -4.47 7.91 2.64
C VAL A 67 -5.79 8.68 2.58
N SER A 68 -6.74 8.26 1.74
CA SER A 68 -8.08 8.85 1.72
C SER A 68 -8.76 8.74 3.09
N ALA A 69 -8.63 7.60 3.79
CA ALA A 69 -9.17 7.43 5.14
C ALA A 69 -8.54 8.40 6.16
N CYS A 70 -7.28 8.80 5.99
CA CYS A 70 -6.64 9.85 6.79
C CYS A 70 -7.20 11.25 6.48
N LEU A 71 -7.53 11.53 5.21
CA LEU A 71 -8.03 12.84 4.78
C LEU A 71 -9.52 13.04 5.04
N ARG A 72 -10.33 11.98 5.05
CA ARG A 72 -11.79 12.06 5.29
C ARG A 72 -12.16 12.87 6.54
N PRO A 73 -11.56 12.61 7.72
CA PRO A 73 -11.85 13.41 8.91
C PRO A 73 -11.53 14.90 8.77
N LEU A 74 -10.61 15.29 7.88
CA LEU A 74 -10.27 16.70 7.65
C LEU A 74 -11.27 17.41 6.74
N ILE A 75 -11.95 16.67 5.85
CA ILE A 75 -12.90 17.21 4.88
C ILE A 75 -14.30 17.31 5.50
N GLU A 76 -14.69 16.36 6.36
CA GLU A 76 -16.00 16.35 7.04
C GLU A 76 -16.12 17.39 8.16
N GLN A 77 -15.01 18.01 8.58
CA GLN A 77 -14.96 19.05 9.62
C GLN A 77 -15.05 20.48 9.05
N LYS A 78 -15.39 20.65 7.76
CA LYS A 78 -15.59 21.93 7.07
C LYS A 78 -17.01 22.05 6.55
#